data_AF-A0A382BKL7-F1
#
_entry.id   AF-A0A382BKL7-F1
#
_cell.length_a   1.000
_cell.length_b   1.000
_cell.length_c   1.000
_cell.angle_alpha   90.00
_cell.angle_beta   90.00
_cell.angle_gamma   90.00
#
_symmetry.space_group_name_H-M   'P 1'
#
loop_
_entity.id
_entity.type
_entity.pdbx_description
1 polymer ?
#
loop_
_entity_poly.entity_id
_entity_poly.type
_entity_poly.pdbx_seq_one_letter_code
_entity_poly.pdbx_strand_id
1 'polypeptide(L)'
;MADHYLEFEKPIQDIDLKIIELEADSSSTDHSSEISMLESKKESSLKKIFSELSRWQRVQLARHPQRPFSLDYIQAICPDFVELH
;
A
#
# COMPACT_ATOMS: atom_id res chain seq x y z
N MET A 1 0.51 5.48 9.02
CA MET A 1 -0.23 4.23 8.82
C MET A 1 0.54 3.14 9.54
N ALA A 2 -0.11 2.33 10.38
CA ALA A 2 0.54 1.15 10.92
C ALA A 2 0.59 0.13 9.80
N ASP A 3 1.63 0.21 8.96
CA ASP A 3 1.75 -0.55 7.72
C ASP A 3 1.95 -2.03 8.04
N HIS A 4 0.84 -2.74 8.10
CA HIS A 4 0.84 -4.18 8.25
C HIS A 4 1.13 -4.81 6.88
N TYR A 5 2.41 -4.90 6.52
CA TYR A 5 2.82 -5.58 5.29
C TYR A 5 2.58 -7.09 5.39
N LEU A 6 1.91 -7.66 4.38
CA LEU A 6 1.82 -9.10 4.24
C LEU A 6 3.16 -9.66 3.73
N GLU A 7 3.41 -10.96 3.94
CA GLU A 7 4.72 -11.54 3.58
C GLU A 7 5.08 -11.41 2.09
N PHE A 8 4.07 -11.42 1.22
CA PHE A 8 4.26 -11.25 -0.22
C PHE A 8 4.45 -9.79 -0.65
N GLU A 9 4.25 -8.84 0.28
CA GLU A 9 4.43 -7.41 0.07
C GLU A 9 5.79 -6.90 0.57
N LYS A 10 6.58 -7.74 1.25
CA LYS A 10 7.98 -7.46 1.62
C LYS A 10 8.83 -6.77 0.54
N PRO A 11 8.82 -7.20 -0.74
CA PRO A 11 9.59 -6.48 -1.77
C PRO A 11 9.14 -5.05 -2.02
N ILE A 12 7.89 -4.70 -1.72
CA ILE A 12 7.38 -3.32 -1.80
C ILE A 12 7.82 -2.54 -0.56
N GLN A 13 7.75 -3.17 0.61
CA GLN A 13 8.24 -2.59 1.87
C GLN A 13 9.70 -2.16 1.77
N ASP A 14 10.57 -2.99 1.19
CA ASP A 14 11.99 -2.67 1.01
C ASP A 14 12.20 -1.44 0.11
N ILE A 15 11.38 -1.29 -0.93
CA ILE A 15 11.42 -0.13 -1.83
C ILE A 15 10.93 1.12 -1.07
N ASP A 16 9.87 1.01 -0.28
CA ASP A 16 9.33 2.11 0.50
C ASP A 16 10.29 2.60 1.58
N LEU A 17 10.94 1.67 2.29
CA LEU A 17 12.00 2.03 3.24
C LEU A 17 13.15 2.76 2.55
N LYS A 18 13.56 2.30 1.36
CA LYS A 18 14.63 2.96 0.60
C LYS A 18 14.22 4.35 0.10
N ILE A 19 12.97 4.56 -0.30
CA ILE A 19 12.46 5.88 -0.65
C ILE A 19 12.49 6.79 0.57
N ILE A 20 12.00 6.33 1.73
CA ILE A 20 12.00 7.10 2.98
C ILE A 20 13.43 7.46 3.41
N GLU A 21 14.38 6.53 3.29
CA GLU A 21 15.79 6.79 3.57
C GLU A 21 16.38 7.88 2.67
N LEU A 22 16.09 7.84 1.36
CA LEU A 22 16.55 8.85 0.40
C LEU A 22 15.87 10.21 0.59
N GLU A 23 14.61 10.24 1.01
CA GLU A 23 13.88 11.48 1.34
C GLU A 23 14.40 12.12 2.63
N ALA A 24 14.83 11.31 3.59
CA ALA A 24 15.40 11.77 4.85
C ALA A 24 16.85 12.24 4.73
N ASP A 25 17.56 11.82 3.68
CA ASP A 25 18.95 12.18 3.46
C ASP A 25 19.05 13.63 2.93
N SER A 26 19.31 14.57 3.85
CA SER A 26 19.43 16.01 3.57
C SER A 26 20.75 16.43 2.89
N SER A 27 21.51 15.47 2.37
CA SER A 27 22.76 15.74 1.66
C SER A 27 22.49 16.59 0.40
N SER A 28 23.46 17.41 -0.02
CA SER A 28 23.35 18.34 -1.16
C SER A 28 23.20 17.67 -2.53
N THR A 29 22.90 16.37 -2.57
CA THR A 29 22.70 15.57 -3.77
C THR A 29 21.22 15.46 -4.04
N ASP A 30 20.79 15.92 -5.20
CA ASP A 30 19.40 15.88 -5.62
C ASP A 30 19.00 14.43 -5.95
N HIS A 31 18.46 13.69 -4.96
CA HIS A 31 18.01 12.30 -5.11
C HIS A 31 16.68 12.15 -5.87
N SER A 32 16.10 13.25 -6.34
CA SER A 32 14.81 13.29 -7.05
C SER A 32 14.72 12.31 -8.23
N SER A 33 15.81 12.17 -9.00
CA SER A 33 15.85 11.21 -10.11
C SER A 33 15.84 9.75 -9.67
N GLU A 34 16.52 9.42 -8.58
CA GLU A 34 16.57 8.06 -8.02
C GLU A 34 15.24 7.69 -7.35
N ILE A 35 14.64 8.63 -6.61
CA ILE A 35 13.30 8.47 -6.02
C ILE A 35 12.28 8.18 -7.12
N SER A 36 12.26 8.96 -8.21
CA SER A 36 11.34 8.71 -9.32
C SER A 36 11.51 7.33 -9.96
N MET A 37 12.76 6.84 -10.09
CA MET A 37 13.01 5.47 -10.56
C MET A 37 12.50 4.42 -9.57
N LEU A 38 12.67 4.63 -8.27
CA LEU A 38 12.18 3.71 -7.23
C LEU A 38 10.65 3.70 -7.17
N GLU A 39 9.98 4.84 -7.33
CA GLU A 39 8.52 4.92 -7.42
C GLU A 39 7.98 4.15 -8.62
N SER A 40 8.61 4.30 -9.80
CA SER A 40 8.23 3.52 -10.99
C SER A 40 8.43 2.01 -10.78
N LYS A 41 9.52 1.64 -10.09
CA LYS A 41 9.79 0.25 -9.71
C LYS A 41 8.78 -0.27 -8.69
N LYS A 42 8.35 0.56 -7.74
CA LYS A 42 7.28 0.26 -6.78
C LYS A 42 5.98 -0.04 -7.51
N GLU A 43 5.56 0.84 -8.42
CA GLU A 43 4.30 0.70 -9.15
C GLU A 43 4.27 -0.57 -10.02
N SER A 44 5.36 -0.86 -10.73
CA SER A 44 5.47 -2.09 -11.53
C SER A 44 5.47 -3.36 -10.66
N SER A 45 6.15 -3.33 -9.51
CA SER A 45 6.17 -4.45 -8.56
C SER A 45 4.80 -4.68 -7.94
N LEU A 46 4.10 -3.60 -7.55
CA LEU A 46 2.71 -3.64 -7.08
C LEU A 46 1.81 -4.31 -8.10
N LYS A 47 1.79 -3.83 -9.34
CA LYS A 47 0.96 -4.41 -10.41
C LYS A 47 1.24 -5.90 -10.59
N LYS A 48 2.51 -6.29 -10.60
CA LYS A 48 2.90 -7.69 -10.75
C LYS A 48 2.39 -8.57 -9.61
N ILE A 49 2.68 -8.19 -8.35
CA ILE A 49 2.30 -8.96 -7.16
C ILE A 49 0.78 -9.12 -7.07
N PHE A 50 0.03 -8.02 -7.25
CA PHE A 50 -1.42 -8.05 -7.15
C PHE A 50 -2.11 -8.73 -8.35
N SER A 51 -1.44 -8.82 -9.51
CA SER A 51 -1.96 -9.56 -10.67
C SER A 51 -1.86 -11.08 -10.53
N GLU A 52 -0.85 -11.57 -9.81
CA GLU A 52 -0.51 -13.00 -9.69
C GLU A 52 -0.77 -13.57 -8.28
N LEU A 53 -1.75 -13.03 -7.55
CA LEU A 53 -2.07 -13.49 -6.21
C LEU A 53 -2.55 -14.95 -6.19
N SER A 54 -1.83 -15.78 -5.44
CA SER A 54 -2.25 -17.14 -5.09
C SER A 54 -3.54 -17.14 -4.27
N ARG A 55 -4.21 -18.30 -4.23
CA ARG A 55 -5.46 -18.47 -3.46
C ARG A 55 -5.30 -18.08 -1.99
N TRP A 56 -4.19 -18.46 -1.36
CA TRP A 56 -3.94 -18.14 0.05
C TRP A 56 -3.67 -16.66 0.27
N GLN A 57 -2.89 -16.01 -0.59
CA GLN A 57 -2.61 -14.58 -0.51
C GLN A 57 -3.90 -13.74 -0.63
N ARG A 58 -4.86 -14.16 -1.45
CA ARG A 58 -6.19 -13.53 -1.51
C ARG A 58 -6.95 -13.64 -0.20
N VAL A 59 -6.86 -14.77 0.50
CA VAL A 59 -7.47 -14.93 1.83
C VAL A 59 -6.80 -14.04 2.85
N GLN A 60 -5.48 -13.90 2.82
CA GLN A 60 -4.73 -12.98 3.68
C GLN A 60 -5.19 -11.53 3.44
N LEU A 61 -5.30 -11.10 2.18
CA LEU A 61 -5.79 -9.76 1.83
C LEU A 61 -7.24 -9.52 2.26
N ALA A 62 -8.11 -10.54 2.16
CA ALA A 62 -9.49 -10.46 2.64
C ALA A 62 -9.57 -10.28 4.17
N ARG A 63 -8.55 -10.70 4.91
CA ARG A 63 -8.45 -10.58 6.37
C ARG A 63 -7.50 -9.46 6.81
N HIS A 64 -7.13 -8.57 5.90
CA HIS A 64 -6.20 -7.49 6.20
C HIS A 64 -6.77 -6.59 7.31
N PRO A 65 -5.99 -6.22 8.34
CA PRO A 65 -6.48 -5.42 9.47
C PRO A 65 -7.06 -4.06 9.08
N GLN A 66 -6.58 -3.47 7.98
CA GLN A 66 -7.06 -2.18 7.45
C GLN A 66 -8.03 -2.35 6.28
N ARG A 67 -8.60 -3.55 6.07
CA ARG A 67 -9.61 -3.74 5.03
C ARG A 67 -10.84 -2.88 5.39
N PRO A 68 -11.35 -2.04 4.46
CA PRO A 68 -12.56 -1.26 4.72
C PRO A 68 -13.74 -2.16 5.09
N PHE A 69 -14.44 -1.75 6.14
CA PHE A 69 -15.65 -2.39 6.62
C PHE A 69 -16.89 -1.86 5.89
N SER A 70 -18.02 -2.51 6.10
CA SER A 70 -19.29 -2.15 5.44
C SER A 70 -19.66 -0.67 5.63
N LEU A 71 -19.46 -0.13 6.84
CA LEU A 71 -19.75 1.27 7.14
C LEU A 71 -18.84 2.24 6.38
N ASP A 72 -17.58 1.91 6.14
CA ASP A 72 -16.65 2.76 5.38
C ASP A 72 -17.16 2.97 3.95
N TYR A 73 -17.67 1.89 3.32
CA TYR A 73 -18.29 1.98 2.00
C TYR A 73 -19.60 2.77 2.03
N ILE A 74 -20.43 2.56 3.04
CA ILE A 74 -21.72 3.25 3.19
C ILE A 74 -21.48 4.76 3.34
N GLN A 75 -20.53 5.17 4.18
CA GLN A 75 -20.18 6.58 4.37
C GLN A 75 -19.63 7.22 3.09
N ALA A 76 -18.86 6.48 2.28
CA ALA A 76 -18.33 6.98 1.02
C ALA A 76 -19.39 7.16 -0.08
N ILE A 77 -20.49 6.39 -0.02
CA ILE A 77 -21.51 6.35 -1.08
C ILE A 77 -22.78 7.11 -0.68
N CYS A 78 -23.14 7.09 0.60
CA CYS A 78 -24.39 7.63 1.14
C CYS A 78 -24.09 8.49 2.38
N PRO A 79 -23.93 9.81 2.21
CA PRO A 79 -23.54 10.71 3.31
C PRO A 79 -24.62 10.83 4.41
N ASP A 80 -25.90 10.63 4.07
CA ASP A 80 -27.03 10.75 5.00
C ASP A 80 -27.62 9.37 5.38
N PHE A 81 -26.77 8.34 5.50
CA PHE A 81 -27.23 7.02 5.88
C PHE A 81 -27.74 6.98 7.33
N VAL A 82 -28.96 6.47 7.53
CA VAL A 82 -29.55 6.23 8.85
C VAL A 82 -29.62 4.72 9.09
N GLU A 83 -28.85 4.24 10.06
CA GLU A 83 -28.85 2.83 10.48
C GLU A 83 -30.09 2.52 11.33
N LEU A 84 -30.82 1.46 10.97
CA LEU A 84 -31.98 0.96 11.73
C LEU A 84 -31.58 -0.28 12.52
N HIS A 85 -32.02 -0.35 13.79
CA HIS A 85 -31.67 -1.40 14.75
C HIS A 85 -32.85 -2.33 15.02
#